data_AF-A0A2V6XCH2-F1
#
_entry.id   AF-A0A2V6XCH2-F1
#
_cell.length_a   1.000
_cell.length_b   1.000
_cell.length_c   1.000
_cell.angle_alpha   90.00
_cell.angle_beta   90.00
_cell.angle_gamma   90.00
#
_symmetry.space_group_name_H-M   'P 1'
#
loop_
_entity.id
_entity.type
_entity.pdbx_description
1 polymer ?
#
loop_
_entity_poly.entity_id
_entity_poly.type
_entity_poly.pdbx_seq_one_letter_code
_entity_poly.pdbx_strand_id
1 'polypeptide(L)' 'TVPDPDWKIVGVGDLDGDGKADVLWRHAVTGQVYVWLMNGLSISSSGSPASVPDLDWSVQNPK' A
#
# COMPACT_ATOMS: atom_id res chain seq x y z
N THR A 1 -3.93 11.29 -17.57
CA THR A 1 -2.97 10.18 -17.44
C THR A 1 -3.74 8.88 -17.48
N VAL A 2 -3.17 7.83 -18.09
CA VAL A 2 -3.79 6.50 -18.04
C VAL A 2 -3.45 5.90 -16.66
N PRO A 3 -4.43 5.37 -15.90
CA PRO A 3 -4.15 4.65 -14.67
C PRO A 3 -3.23 3.47 -14.95
N ASP A 4 -2.19 3.30 -14.14
CA ASP A 4 -1.32 2.13 -14.21
C ASP A 4 -2.05 0.93 -13.55
N PRO A 5 -2.45 -0.09 -14.33
CA PRO A 5 -3.27 -1.19 -13.82
C PRO A 5 -2.49 -2.16 -12.92
N ASP A 6 -1.16 -2.05 -12.85
CA ASP A 6 -0.32 -2.98 -12.11
C ASP A 6 -0.27 -2.66 -10.60
N TRP A 7 -0.78 -1.52 -10.17
CA TRP A 7 -1.00 -1.24 -8.75
C TRP A 7 -2.16 -2.06 -8.19
N LYS A 8 -1.88 -2.88 -7.19
CA LYS A 8 -2.87 -3.70 -6.48
C LYS A 8 -2.94 -3.30 -5.02
N ILE A 9 -4.14 -3.24 -4.46
CA ILE A 9 -4.33 -3.18 -3.01
C ILE A 9 -3.95 -4.56 -2.45
N VAL A 10 -2.97 -4.59 -1.57
CA VAL A 10 -2.49 -5.82 -0.92
C VAL A 10 -2.80 -5.85 0.58
N GLY A 11 -3.24 -4.73 1.16
CA GLY A 11 -3.66 -4.66 2.55
C GLY A 11 -4.46 -3.40 2.86
N VAL A 12 -5.31 -3.53 3.88
CA VAL A 12 -6.02 -2.41 4.52
C VAL A 12 -5.90 -2.61 6.03
N GLY A 13 -5.54 -1.57 6.76
CA GLY A 13 -5.32 -1.63 8.21
C GLY A 13 -4.78 -0.31 8.75
N ASP A 14 -4.72 -0.17 10.07
CA ASP A 14 -4.13 1.00 10.72
C ASP A 14 -2.59 0.88 10.71
N LEU A 15 -1.93 1.62 9.82
CA LEU A 15 -0.49 1.51 9.57
C LEU A 15 0.32 2.60 10.29
N ASP A 16 -0.30 3.73 10.65
CA ASP A 16 0.33 4.81 11.41
C ASP A 16 -0.12 4.92 12.87
N GLY A 17 -1.12 4.13 13.29
CA GLY A 17 -1.59 4.03 14.66
C GLY A 17 -2.61 5.09 15.07
N ASP A 18 -3.23 5.79 14.11
CA ASP A 18 -4.20 6.86 14.37
C ASP A 18 -5.64 6.35 14.58
N GLY A 19 -5.85 5.04 14.51
CA GLY A 19 -7.14 4.39 14.65
C GLY A 19 -8.01 4.40 13.38
N LYS A 20 -7.46 4.79 12.23
CA LYS A 20 -8.14 4.79 10.92
C LYS A 20 -7.53 3.73 10.01
N ALA A 21 -8.28 3.38 8.96
CA ALA A 21 -7.86 2.37 8.01
C ALA A 21 -7.06 3.00 6.87
N ASP A 22 -5.80 2.61 6.74
CA ASP A 22 -4.88 2.98 5.66
C ASP A 22 -4.88 1.92 4.55
N VAL A 23 -4.31 2.29 3.40
CA VAL A 23 -4.23 1.41 2.22
C VAL A 23 -2.79 1.11 1.86
N LEU A 24 -2.47 -0.18 1.76
CA LEU A 24 -1.21 -0.68 1.28
C LEU A 24 -1.34 -1.17 -0.17
N TRP A 25 -0.53 -0.59 -1.04
CA TRP A 25 -0.45 -0.90 -2.45
C TRP A 25 0.85 -1.62 -2.77
N ARG A 26 0.80 -2.54 -3.73
CA ARG A 26 1.97 -3.15 -4.34
C ARG A 26 1.87 -3.12 -5.86
N HIS A 27 2.92 -2.68 -6.53
CA HIS A 27 3.03 -2.73 -7.97
C HIS A 27 3.43 -4.13 -8.42
N ALA A 28 2.59 -4.78 -9.23
CA ALA A 28 2.71 -6.20 -9.57
C ALA A 28 3.95 -6.55 -10.41
N VAL A 29 4.54 -5.56 -11.11
CA VAL A 29 5.70 -5.80 -12.00
C VAL A 29 7.02 -5.41 -11.35
N THR A 30 7.04 -4.34 -10.54
CA THR A 30 8.28 -3.81 -9.96
C THR A 30 8.45 -4.22 -8.51
N GLY A 31 7.39 -4.70 -7.86
CA GLY A 31 7.38 -5.01 -6.44
C GLY A 31 7.42 -3.77 -5.53
N GLN A 32 7.25 -2.57 -6.09
CA GLN A 32 7.21 -1.33 -5.31
C GLN A 32 6.01 -1.38 -4.35
N VAL A 33 6.27 -1.03 -3.09
CA VAL A 33 5.23 -0.88 -2.06
C VAL A 33 4.93 0.61 -1.88
N TYR A 34 3.66 0.95 -1.77
CA TYR A 34 3.21 2.32 -1.57
C TYR A 34 2.10 2.36 -0.53
N VAL A 35 2.12 3.36 0.33
CA VAL A 35 1.16 3.51 1.43
C VAL A 35 0.36 4.79 1.20
N TRP A 36 -0.95 4.70 1.36
CA TRP A 36 -1.82 5.84 1.58
C TRP A 36 -2.28 5.82 3.03
N LEU A 37 -1.81 6.78 3.81
CA LEU A 37 -2.32 7.05 5.15
C LEU A 37 -3.60 7.87 5.00
N MET A 38 -4.69 7.43 5.63
CA MET A 38 -6.04 7.89 5.32
C MET A 38 -6.68 8.59 6.52
N ASN A 39 -7.37 9.70 6.25
CA ASN A 39 -8.32 10.28 7.20
C ASN A 39 -9.74 10.15 6.64
N GLY A 40 -10.39 9.04 6.98
CA GLY A 40 -11.69 8.66 6.42
C GLY A 40 -11.57 8.37 4.92
N LEU A 41 -12.24 9.17 4.09
CA LEU A 41 -12.20 9.01 2.62
C LEU A 41 -11.12 9.87 1.94
N SER A 42 -10.32 10.61 2.71
CA SER A 42 -9.24 11.46 2.19
C SER A 42 -7.87 10.88 2.50
N ILE A 43 -6.91 11.08 1.59
CA ILE A 43 -5.49 10.74 1.83
C ILE A 43 -4.89 11.85 2.71
N SER A 44 -4.38 11.47 3.88
CA SER A 44 -3.65 12.34 4.80
C SER A 44 -2.19 12.51 4.36
N SER A 45 -1.53 11.39 4.03
CA SER A 45 -0.16 11.35 3.53
C SER A 45 0.06 10.11 2.67
N SER A 46 1.12 10.10 1.87
CA SER A 46 1.47 8.94 1.07
C SER A 46 2.96 8.85 0.80
N GLY A 47 3.46 7.62 0.57
CA GLY A 47 4.87 7.39 0.30
C GLY A 47 5.19 5.95 0.01
N SER A 48 6.43 5.72 -0.44
CA SER A 48 6.95 4.39 -0.70
C SER A 48 7.96 4.01 0.39
N PRO A 49 7.63 3.03 1.26
CA PRO A 49 8.57 2.59 2.29
C PRO A 49 9.64 1.65 1.74
N ALA A 50 9.36 0.91 0.66
CA ALA A 50 10.24 -0.10 0.11
C ALA A 50 9.90 -0.47 -1.34
N SER A 51 10.85 -1.15 -1.99
CA SER A 51 10.61 -1.92 -3.22
C SER A 51 11.20 -3.30 -3.04
N VAL A 52 10.39 -4.34 -3.26
CA VAL A 52 10.80 -5.75 -3.14
C VAL A 52 10.62 -6.43 -4.49
N PRO A 53 11.68 -6.49 -5.33
CA PRO A 53 11.60 -7.02 -6.69
C PRO A 53 11.25 -8.51 -6.77
N ASP A 54 11.44 -9.25 -5.68
CA ASP A 54 10.95 -10.62 -5.55
C ASP A 54 9.42 -10.61 -5.51
N LEU A 55 8.80 -10.95 -6.64
CA LEU A 55 7.35 -10.93 -6.80
C LEU A 55 6.65 -12.10 -6.09
N ASP A 56 7.37 -13.17 -5.79
CA ASP A 56 6.83 -14.36 -5.09
C ASP A 56 6.68 -14.13 -3.58
N TRP A 57 7.39 -13.12 -3.04
CA TRP A 57 7.16 -12.65 -1.69
C TRP A 57 5.78 -11.97 -1.54
N SER A 58 5.10 -12.22 -0.42
CA SER A 58 3.80 -11.62 -0.10
C SER A 58 3.84 -10.79 1.18
N VAL A 59 3.15 -9.65 1.17
CA VAL A 59 2.88 -8.91 2.41
C VAL A 59 1.99 -9.78 3.29
N GLN A 60 2.38 -9.94 4.55
CA GLN A 60 1.58 -10.61 5.56
C GLN A 60 0.98 -9.56 6.48
N ASN A 61 -0.35 -9.48 6.53
CA ASN A 61 -1.01 -8.71 7.58
C ASN A 61 -0.87 -9.46 8.91
N PRO A 62 -0.50 -8.79 10.01
CA PRO A 62 -0.60 -9.38 11.34
C PRO A 62 -2.04 -9.87 11.58
N LYS A 63 -2.20 -11.01 12.23
CA LYS A 63 -3.51 -11.53 12.65
C LYS A 63 -4.16 -10.63 13.68
#